data_AF-A0A1I2DYU2-F1
#
_entry.id   AF-A0A1I2DYU2-F1
#
_cell.length_a   1.000
_cell.length_b   1.000
_cell.length_c   1.000
_cell.angle_alpha   90.00
_cell.angle_beta   90.00
_cell.angle_gamma   90.00
#
_symmetry.space_group_name_H-M   'P 1'
#
loop_
_entity.id
_entity.type
_entity.pdbx_description
1 polymer ?
#
loop_
_entity_poly.entity_id
_entity_poly.type
_entity_poly.pdbx_seq_one_letter_code
_entity_poly.pdbx_strand_id
1 'polypeptide(L)'
;MRQLALDDLESTPELVERFSRDPDEEVRYRAAKDPRLTAASAVRPLDDPHGHIRQAAFWHARFPARVIVRLLRDPHTAEPAARHPALPVPVMKRMLQLLQLHPQLS
;
A
#
# COMPACT_ATOMS: atom_id res chain seq x y z
N MET A 1 -24.60 -0.03 -8.14
CA MET A 1 -24.58 -1.38 -8.76
C MET A 1 -23.17 -1.97 -8.81
N ARG A 2 -22.18 -1.40 -9.50
CA ARG A 2 -20.83 -2.00 -9.63
C ARG A 2 -20.08 -2.19 -8.28
N GLN A 3 -20.17 -1.22 -7.39
CA GLN A 3 -19.56 -1.28 -6.05
C GLN A 3 -20.11 -2.44 -5.18
N LEU A 4 -21.39 -2.79 -5.32
CA LEU A 4 -22.02 -3.89 -4.57
C LEU A 4 -21.43 -5.24 -4.93
N ALA A 5 -20.89 -5.39 -6.14
CA ALA A 5 -20.21 -6.63 -6.53
C ALA A 5 -18.94 -6.85 -5.69
N LEU A 6 -18.30 -5.81 -5.16
CA LEU A 6 -17.15 -5.99 -4.25
C LEU A 6 -17.58 -6.51 -2.88
N ASP A 7 -18.83 -6.26 -2.47
CA ASP A 7 -19.38 -6.74 -1.20
C ASP A 7 -19.87 -8.21 -1.31
N ASP A 8 -19.97 -8.74 -2.53
CA ASP A 8 -20.29 -10.14 -2.79
C ASP A 8 -19.06 -11.04 -2.56
N LEU A 9 -19.20 -12.02 -1.67
CA LEU A 9 -18.16 -13.00 -1.37
C LEU A 9 -17.87 -13.93 -2.55
N GLU A 10 -18.85 -14.12 -3.45
CA GLU A 10 -18.71 -14.92 -4.68
C GLU A 10 -17.98 -14.13 -5.80
N SER A 11 -17.76 -12.83 -5.61
CA SER A 11 -16.98 -12.06 -6.59
C SER A 11 -15.53 -12.51 -6.66
N THR A 12 -15.02 -12.55 -7.89
CA THR A 12 -13.72 -13.14 -8.16
C THR A 12 -12.59 -12.12 -7.96
N PRO A 13 -11.37 -12.58 -7.64
CA PRO A 13 -10.18 -11.73 -7.61
C PRO A 13 -9.96 -10.96 -8.93
N GLU A 14 -10.30 -11.55 -10.08
CA GLU A 14 -10.17 -10.90 -11.40
C GLU A 14 -11.10 -9.68 -11.54
N LEU A 15 -12.28 -9.72 -10.91
CA LEU A 15 -13.18 -8.57 -10.87
C LEU A 15 -12.58 -7.43 -10.05
N VAL A 16 -12.03 -7.75 -8.88
CA VAL A 16 -11.34 -6.78 -8.01
C VAL A 16 -10.14 -6.16 -8.75
N GLU A 17 -9.38 -6.99 -9.47
CA GLU A 17 -8.29 -6.55 -10.34
C GLU A 17 -8.77 -5.55 -11.39
N ARG A 18 -9.88 -5.84 -12.08
CA ARG A 18 -10.47 -4.91 -13.06
C ARG A 18 -10.91 -3.61 -12.39
N PHE A 19 -11.57 -3.70 -11.24
CA PHE A 19 -12.11 -2.54 -10.51
C PHE A 19 -11.03 -1.65 -9.90
N SER A 20 -9.82 -2.15 -9.66
CA SER A 20 -8.67 -1.31 -9.29
C SER A 20 -8.29 -0.27 -10.35
N ARG A 21 -8.85 -0.36 -11.56
CA ARG A 21 -8.63 0.55 -12.70
C ARG A 21 -9.92 1.23 -13.17
N ASP A 22 -10.99 1.14 -12.38
CA ASP A 22 -12.29 1.66 -12.76
C ASP A 22 -12.24 3.20 -12.90
N PRO A 23 -12.95 3.82 -13.86
CA PRO A 23 -13.04 5.29 -13.92
C PRO A 23 -13.67 5.92 -12.67
N ASP A 24 -14.50 5.18 -11.94
CA ASP A 24 -15.17 5.63 -10.72
C ASP A 24 -14.25 5.54 -9.49
N GLU A 25 -14.04 6.68 -8.83
CA GLU A 25 -13.22 6.83 -7.63
C GLU A 25 -13.64 5.87 -6.51
N GLU A 26 -14.94 5.75 -6.24
CA GLU A 26 -15.44 4.92 -5.14
C GLU A 26 -15.21 3.42 -5.44
N VAL A 27 -15.33 3.02 -6.71
CA VAL A 27 -15.05 1.64 -7.12
C VAL A 27 -13.56 1.32 -6.97
N ARG A 28 -12.67 2.23 -7.36
CA ARG A 28 -11.23 2.07 -7.16
C ARG A 28 -10.86 2.03 -5.68
N TYR A 29 -11.44 2.90 -4.86
CA TYR A 29 -11.21 2.95 -3.42
C TYR A 29 -11.58 1.61 -2.76
N ARG A 30 -12.76 1.07 -3.05
CA ARG A 30 -13.18 -0.23 -2.53
C ARG A 30 -12.29 -1.36 -3.01
N ALA A 31 -11.92 -1.38 -4.29
CA ALA A 31 -10.99 -2.39 -4.82
C ALA A 31 -9.60 -2.31 -4.15
N ALA A 32 -9.10 -1.11 -3.85
CA ALA A 32 -7.82 -0.92 -3.17
C ALA A 32 -7.81 -1.42 -1.72
N LYS A 33 -8.98 -1.57 -1.09
CA LYS A 33 -9.15 -2.12 0.27
C LYS A 33 -9.46 -3.61 0.29
N ASP A 34 -9.79 -4.19 -0.86
CA ASP A 34 -10.25 -5.56 -0.96
C ASP A 34 -9.09 -6.54 -0.81
N PRO A 35 -9.12 -7.47 0.17
CA PRO A 35 -8.02 -8.40 0.43
C PRO A 35 -7.75 -9.38 -0.73
N ARG A 36 -8.69 -9.54 -1.66
CA ARG A 36 -8.53 -10.34 -2.88
C ARG A 36 -7.64 -9.64 -3.91
N LEU A 37 -7.43 -8.32 -3.82
CA LEU A 37 -6.52 -7.60 -4.70
C LEU A 37 -5.09 -8.12 -4.51
N THR A 38 -4.40 -8.37 -5.61
CA THR A 38 -3.03 -8.87 -5.53
C THR A 38 -2.08 -7.80 -5.01
N ALA A 39 -1.03 -8.24 -4.32
CA ALA A 39 0.06 -7.38 -3.86
C ALA A 39 0.67 -6.53 -4.99
N ALA A 40 0.77 -7.11 -6.19
CA ALA A 40 1.32 -6.43 -7.37
C ALA A 40 0.38 -5.31 -7.85
N SER A 41 -0.93 -5.56 -7.87
CA SER A 41 -1.90 -4.55 -8.29
C SER A 41 -2.20 -3.51 -7.21
N ALA A 42 -2.03 -3.81 -5.93
CA ALA A 42 -2.11 -2.84 -4.83
C ALA A 42 -1.03 -1.74 -4.89
N VAL A 43 0.01 -1.91 -5.72
CA VAL A 43 1.02 -0.86 -5.95
C VAL A 43 0.49 0.23 -6.89
N ARG A 44 -0.39 -0.10 -7.85
CA ARG A 44 -0.86 0.87 -8.85
C ARG A 44 -1.62 2.06 -8.23
N PRO A 45 -2.57 1.87 -7.29
CA PRO A 45 -3.32 2.99 -6.74
C PRO A 45 -2.47 3.93 -5.87
N LEU A 46 -1.17 3.64 -5.65
CA LEU A 46 -0.24 4.63 -5.09
C LEU A 46 -0.05 5.86 -5.99
N ASP A 47 -0.30 5.71 -7.29
CA ASP A 47 -0.24 6.80 -8.27
C ASP A 47 -1.63 7.38 -8.57
N ASP A 48 -2.67 7.00 -7.81
CA ASP A 48 -4.03 7.50 -7.99
C ASP A 48 -4.10 9.01 -7.70
N PRO A 49 -4.85 9.81 -8.50
CA PRO A 49 -4.98 11.24 -8.24
C PRO A 49 -5.59 11.55 -6.86
N HIS A 50 -6.41 10.65 -6.31
CA HIS A 50 -7.11 10.86 -5.05
C HIS A 50 -6.31 10.31 -3.85
N GLY A 51 -6.04 11.17 -2.86
CA GLY A 51 -5.19 10.83 -1.72
C GLY A 51 -5.70 9.69 -0.84
N HIS A 52 -7.01 9.56 -0.66
CA HIS A 52 -7.60 8.49 0.14
C HIS A 52 -7.45 7.10 -0.52
N ILE A 53 -7.41 7.03 -1.86
CA ILE A 53 -7.10 5.79 -2.60
C ILE A 53 -5.63 5.43 -2.43
N ARG A 54 -4.72 6.40 -2.55
CA ARG A 54 -3.29 6.19 -2.29
C ARG A 54 -3.06 5.65 -0.88
N GLN A 55 -3.77 6.21 0.11
CA GLN A 55 -3.70 5.77 1.50
C GLN A 55 -4.23 4.33 1.67
N ALA A 56 -5.38 4.00 1.06
CA ALA A 56 -5.92 2.64 1.10
C ALA A 56 -4.96 1.60 0.53
N ALA A 57 -4.37 1.89 -0.63
CA ALA A 57 -3.36 1.05 -1.26
C ALA A 57 -2.12 0.90 -0.39
N PHE A 58 -1.64 1.99 0.20
CA PHE A 58 -0.46 1.98 1.06
C PHE A 58 -0.64 1.08 2.29
N TRP A 59 -1.82 1.08 2.92
CA TRP A 59 -2.09 0.25 4.10
C TRP A 59 -2.64 -1.15 3.79
N HIS A 60 -2.60 -1.56 2.53
CA HIS A 60 -3.13 -2.85 2.12
C HIS A 60 -2.38 -4.01 2.79
N ALA A 61 -3.09 -5.02 3.29
CA ALA A 61 -2.49 -6.11 4.07
C ALA A 61 -1.39 -6.89 3.32
N ARG A 62 -1.48 -6.92 1.98
CA ARG A 62 -0.52 -7.61 1.10
C ARG A 62 0.49 -6.66 0.46
N PHE A 63 0.67 -5.45 0.98
CA PHE A 63 1.57 -4.46 0.39
C PHE A 63 3.02 -4.99 0.30
N PRO A 64 3.68 -4.97 -0.88
CA PRO A 64 4.98 -5.61 -1.02
C PRO A 64 6.07 -4.92 -0.19
N ALA A 65 6.76 -5.68 0.66
CA ALA A 65 7.88 -5.20 1.47
C ALA A 65 8.93 -4.40 0.67
N ARG A 66 9.25 -4.86 -0.55
CA ARG A 66 10.20 -4.17 -1.45
C ARG A 66 9.78 -2.74 -1.80
N VAL A 67 8.47 -2.47 -1.88
CA VAL A 67 7.94 -1.13 -2.18
C VAL A 67 8.07 -0.24 -0.95
N ILE A 68 7.77 -0.76 0.24
CA ILE A 68 7.98 -0.05 1.52
C ILE A 68 9.45 0.38 1.65
N VAL A 69 10.38 -0.54 1.39
CA VAL A 69 11.82 -0.27 1.44
C VAL A 69 12.25 0.79 0.43
N ARG A 70 11.59 0.86 -0.73
CA ARG A 70 11.83 1.92 -1.72
C ARG A 70 11.31 3.27 -1.21
N LEU A 71 10.13 3.31 -0.60
CA LEU A 71 9.52 4.53 -0.05
C LEU A 71 10.35 5.11 1.11
N LEU A 72 11.06 4.28 1.89
CA LEU A 72 12.01 4.76 2.90
C LEU A 72 13.12 5.68 2.36
N ARG A 73 13.35 5.70 1.04
CA ARG A 73 14.41 6.51 0.41
C ARG A 73 13.95 7.92 0.02
N ASP A 74 12.65 8.18 0.02
CA ASP A 74 12.07 9.47 -0.31
C ASP A 74 11.63 10.18 0.98
N PRO A 75 12.18 11.36 1.33
CA PRO A 75 11.82 12.10 2.52
C PRO A 75 10.31 12.35 2.70
N HIS A 76 9.56 12.49 1.61
CA HIS A 76 8.11 12.71 1.67
C HIS A 76 7.30 11.46 2.00
N THR A 77 7.89 10.26 1.84
CA THR A 77 7.23 8.97 2.09
C THR A 77 7.92 8.13 3.15
N ALA A 78 9.08 8.57 3.66
CA ALA A 78 9.89 7.84 4.61
C ALA A 78 9.19 7.63 5.96
N GLU A 79 8.54 8.68 6.52
CA GLU A 79 7.83 8.56 7.81
C GLU A 79 6.69 7.53 7.75
N PRO A 80 5.72 7.61 6.81
CA PRO A 80 4.66 6.60 6.74
C PRO A 80 5.23 5.21 6.42
N ALA A 81 6.26 5.10 5.57
CA ALA A 81 6.92 3.82 5.27
C ALA A 81 7.58 3.18 6.49
N ALA A 82 8.20 3.98 7.36
CA ALA A 82 8.79 3.52 8.62
C ALA A 82 7.74 2.98 9.60
N ARG A 83 6.50 3.50 9.54
CA ARG A 83 5.37 3.09 10.38
C ARG A 83 4.57 1.92 9.81
N HIS A 84 4.90 1.45 8.61
CA HIS A 84 4.12 0.41 7.95
C HIS A 84 4.34 -0.96 8.62
N PRO A 85 3.28 -1.72 9.00
CA PRO A 85 3.40 -2.97 9.74
C PRO A 85 4.13 -4.07 8.97
N ALA A 86 4.04 -4.06 7.64
CA ALA A 86 4.76 -5.00 6.78
C ALA A 86 6.22 -4.58 6.47
N LEU A 87 6.74 -3.54 7.11
CA LEU A 87 8.16 -3.21 7.00
C LEU A 87 9.00 -4.38 7.54
N PRO A 88 9.98 -4.93 6.79
CA PRO A 88 10.74 -6.07 7.27
C PRO A 88 11.59 -5.74 8.50
N VAL A 89 11.53 -6.62 9.52
CA VAL A 89 12.34 -6.51 10.75
C VAL A 89 13.84 -6.33 10.47
N PRO A 90 14.49 -7.02 9.50
CA PRO A 90 15.90 -6.78 9.19
C PRO A 90 16.19 -5.33 8.77
N VAL A 91 15.24 -4.66 8.10
CA VAL A 91 15.38 -3.26 7.70
C VAL A 91 15.25 -2.35 8.91
N MET A 92 14.29 -2.60 9.81
CA MET A 92 14.18 -1.87 11.08
C MET A 92 15.47 -1.99 11.92
N LYS A 93 16.02 -3.20 12.05
CA LYS A 93 17.29 -3.43 12.75
C LYS A 93 18.43 -2.63 12.12
N ARG A 94 18.48 -2.57 10.78
CA ARG A 94 19.50 -1.78 10.07
C ARG A 94 19.35 -0.28 10.31
N MET A 95 18.12 0.24 10.32
CA MET A 95 17.85 1.65 10.64
C MET A 95 18.35 2.00 12.05
N LEU A 96 18.05 1.17 13.04
CA LEU A 96 18.50 1.37 14.43
C LEU A 96 20.04 1.33 14.55
N GLN A 97 20.71 0.40 13.86
CA GLN A 97 22.17 0.35 13.82
C GLN A 97 22.78 1.62 13.23
N LEU A 98 22.19 2.18 12.17
CA LEU A 98 22.70 3.41 11.55
C LEU A 98 22.59 4.62 12.49
N LEU A 99 21.50 4.72 13.27
CA LEU A 99 21.35 5.76 14.28
C LEU A 99 22.39 5.65 15.40
N GLN A 100 22.71 4.42 15.82
CA GLN A 100 23.72 4.17 16.86
C GLN A 100 25.15 4.50 16.39
N LEU A 101 25.43 4.31 15.10
CA LEU A 101 26.73 4.63 14.52
C LEU A 101 26.91 6.14 14.30
N HIS A 102 25.82 6.87 14.05
CA HIS A 102 25.82 8.29 13.71
C HIS A 102 24.91 9.08 14.68
N PRO A 103 25.35 9.31 15.93
CA PRO A 103 24.51 9.90 16.99
C PRO A 103 24.04 11.34 16.71
N GLN A 104 24.61 12.02 15.71
CA GLN A 104 24.23 13.37 15.29
C GLN A 104 22.91 13.44 14.48
N LEU A 105 22.29 12.28 14.17
CA LEU A 105 21.06 12.17 13.38
C LEU A 105 19.78 11.97 14.23
N SER A 106 19.88 12.04 15.55
CA SER A 106 18.77 11.96 16.50
C SER A 106 18.42 13.32 17.08
#